data_AF-A0A6I9Y561-F1
#
_entry.id   AF-A0A6I9Y561-F1
#
_cell.length_a   1.000
_cell.length_b   1.000
_cell.length_c   1.000
_cell.angle_alpha   90.00
_cell.angle_beta   90.00
_cell.angle_gamma   90.00
#
_symmetry.space_group_name_H-M   'P 1'
#
loop_
_entity.id
_entity.type
_entity.pdbx_description
1 polymer ?
#
loop_
_entity_poly.entity_id
_entity_poly.type
_entity_poly.pdbx_seq_one_letter_code
_entity_poly.pdbx_strand_id
1 'polypeptide(L)'
;MTCEYTWPNHLMATDAAATRALIEQHGFQDDVAYGQTKIFIRTPRTLFALEEERSNLIPIIVLLLQKEMWPEGKQSITEVTKRPLTAATLFKNSIVALVDNLASKVSQIFLFWWRARQLVTNIPPSEMGQIKAKVAAFDVLQGRRKNWGCCQNWRQNYLVSVWRGALARKRCRYLRAIYTIMAYYKRHKVKSHLLELLQRFQGVRSMADYGKSVEWPEPPEVLAQFQESSKLIFCRNNPPPLLSLLPQAEENSALAAQFLKQVSTLKEKMHFSSILFSCHVRKINRCNKRTDRALLITDQHLYKLDPRKQYRVKKTIALGTTCYLYMSIEG
;
A
#
# COMPACT_ATOMS: atom_id res chain seq x y z
N MET A 1 -37.14 -26.48 3.57
CA MET A 1 -36.09 -27.06 2.70
C MET A 1 -36.69 -27.77 1.50
N THR A 2 -37.76 -28.55 1.69
CA THR A 2 -38.41 -29.33 0.63
C THR A 2 -39.40 -28.54 -0.25
N CYS A 3 -39.69 -27.29 0.10
CA CYS A 3 -40.60 -26.41 -0.63
C CYS A 3 -39.88 -25.12 -1.02
N GLU A 4 -40.00 -24.73 -2.30
CA GLU A 4 -39.33 -23.55 -2.89
C GLU A 4 -39.78 -22.24 -2.22
N TYR A 5 -41.05 -22.16 -1.79
CA TYR A 5 -41.64 -20.95 -1.21
C TYR A 5 -41.35 -20.77 0.29
N THR A 6 -40.76 -21.78 0.94
CA THR A 6 -40.47 -21.80 2.38
C THR A 6 -38.98 -21.86 2.70
N TRP A 7 -38.12 -21.93 1.69
CA TRP A 7 -36.67 -22.01 1.84
C TRP A 7 -35.96 -20.94 0.99
N PRO A 8 -34.88 -20.29 1.48
CA PRO A 8 -34.24 -20.46 2.79
C PRO A 8 -35.04 -19.87 3.96
N ASN A 9 -35.85 -18.85 3.70
CA ASN A 9 -36.80 -18.26 4.65
C ASN A 9 -38.19 -18.22 3.99
N HIS A 10 -39.27 -18.44 4.73
CA HIS A 10 -40.61 -18.31 4.16
C HIS A 10 -40.96 -16.82 3.96
N LEU A 11 -41.54 -16.49 2.80
CA LEU A 11 -41.98 -15.13 2.45
C LEU A 11 -43.48 -14.91 2.69
N MET A 12 -44.15 -15.86 3.32
CA MET A 12 -45.60 -15.78 3.58
C MET A 12 -45.91 -14.88 4.78
N ALA A 13 -47.14 -14.35 4.79
CA ALA A 13 -47.61 -13.42 5.84
C ALA A 13 -47.65 -14.02 7.25
N THR A 14 -47.81 -15.35 7.38
CA THR A 14 -47.79 -16.06 8.67
C THR A 14 -47.18 -17.46 8.53
N ASP A 15 -46.59 -17.97 9.61
CA ASP A 15 -46.01 -19.31 9.69
C ASP A 15 -47.06 -20.40 9.42
N ALA A 16 -48.30 -20.16 9.83
CA ALA A 16 -49.43 -21.05 9.56
C ALA A 16 -49.72 -21.15 8.05
N ALA A 17 -49.62 -20.04 7.31
CA ALA A 17 -49.76 -20.06 5.85
C ALA A 17 -48.58 -20.79 5.19
N ALA A 18 -47.35 -20.55 5.65
CA ALA A 18 -46.15 -21.26 5.17
C ALA A 18 -46.25 -22.77 5.36
N THR A 19 -46.76 -23.20 6.52
CA THR A 19 -46.93 -24.62 6.85
C THR A 19 -47.99 -25.26 5.96
N ARG A 20 -49.11 -24.58 5.69
CA ARG A 20 -50.14 -25.06 4.76
C ARG A 20 -49.59 -25.25 3.35
N ALA A 21 -48.86 -24.26 2.83
CA ALA A 21 -48.27 -24.33 1.50
C ALA A 21 -47.27 -25.49 1.37
N LEU A 22 -46.49 -25.76 2.43
CA LEU A 22 -45.57 -26.91 2.45
C LEU A 22 -46.33 -28.25 2.37
N ILE A 23 -47.38 -28.42 3.16
CA ILE A 23 -48.19 -29.65 3.18
C ILE A 23 -48.94 -29.84 1.86
N GLU A 24 -49.47 -28.76 1.29
CA GLU A 24 -50.15 -28.75 -0.01
C GLU A 24 -49.23 -29.18 -1.14
N GLN A 25 -47.99 -28.66 -1.18
CA GLN A 25 -47.00 -29.06 -2.20
C GLN A 25 -46.64 -30.55 -2.15
N HIS A 26 -46.65 -31.17 -0.96
CA HIS A 26 -46.35 -32.60 -0.81
C HIS A 26 -47.61 -33.48 -0.87
N GLY A 27 -48.79 -32.90 -1.08
CA GLY A 27 -50.04 -33.65 -1.25
C GLY A 27 -50.58 -34.31 0.02
N PHE A 28 -50.20 -33.84 1.22
CA PHE A 28 -50.59 -34.47 2.48
C PHE A 28 -51.80 -33.82 3.17
N GLN A 29 -52.57 -32.97 2.49
CA GLN A 29 -53.63 -32.15 3.12
C GLN A 29 -54.65 -32.97 3.92
N ASP A 30 -55.00 -34.16 3.45
CA ASP A 30 -56.03 -35.02 4.07
C ASP A 30 -55.55 -35.73 5.35
N ASP A 31 -54.23 -35.78 5.57
CA ASP A 31 -53.60 -36.50 6.68
C ASP A 31 -53.19 -35.57 7.85
N VAL A 32 -53.53 -34.29 7.76
CA VAL A 32 -53.12 -33.28 8.75
C VAL A 32 -54.28 -32.43 9.26
N ALA A 33 -54.20 -32.02 10.52
CA ALA A 33 -55.12 -31.07 11.14
C ALA A 33 -54.36 -29.86 11.69
N TYR A 34 -54.89 -28.65 11.49
CA TYR A 34 -54.26 -27.41 11.92
C TYR A 34 -54.88 -26.91 13.23
N GLY A 35 -54.09 -26.85 14.29
CA GLY A 35 -54.43 -26.16 15.54
C GLY A 35 -54.04 -24.67 15.49
N GLN A 36 -54.26 -23.95 16.59
CA GLN A 36 -53.92 -22.51 16.64
C GLN A 36 -52.42 -22.23 16.56
N THR A 37 -51.59 -23.11 17.14
CA THR A 37 -50.12 -22.94 17.19
C THR A 37 -49.35 -24.14 16.68
N LYS A 38 -50.02 -25.27 16.41
CA LYS A 38 -49.39 -26.55 16.09
C LYS A 38 -50.13 -27.26 14.96
N ILE A 39 -49.39 -28.05 14.19
CA ILE A 39 -49.93 -28.98 13.19
C ILE A 39 -49.95 -30.39 13.77
N PHE A 40 -51.03 -31.13 13.52
CA PHE A 40 -51.25 -32.49 14.00
C PHE A 40 -51.28 -33.45 12.82
N ILE A 41 -50.27 -34.30 12.72
CA ILE A 41 -50.15 -35.33 11.69
C ILE A 41 -50.83 -36.61 12.18
N ARG A 42 -51.75 -37.17 11.39
CA ARG A 42 -52.51 -38.36 11.77
C ARG A 42 -51.71 -39.64 11.61
N THR A 43 -50.94 -39.77 10.52
CA THR A 43 -50.12 -40.97 10.28
C THR A 43 -48.62 -40.69 10.32
N PRO A 44 -47.81 -41.62 10.86
CA PRO A 44 -46.36 -41.46 10.85
C PRO A 44 -45.76 -41.45 9.43
N ARG A 45 -46.49 -42.00 8.44
CA ARG A 45 -46.08 -42.05 7.03
C ARG A 45 -45.78 -40.67 6.46
N THR A 46 -46.64 -39.68 6.76
CA THR A 46 -46.47 -38.29 6.31
C THR A 46 -45.17 -37.68 6.85
N LEU A 47 -44.86 -37.92 8.12
CA LEU A 47 -43.62 -37.43 8.72
C LEU A 47 -42.38 -38.10 8.12
N PHE A 48 -42.40 -39.43 7.95
CA PHE A 48 -41.28 -40.16 7.36
C PHE A 48 -41.02 -39.76 5.90
N ALA A 49 -42.06 -39.59 5.10
CA ALA A 49 -41.92 -39.15 3.71
C ALA A 49 -41.29 -37.75 3.61
N LEU A 50 -41.71 -36.80 4.46
CA LEU A 50 -41.11 -35.47 4.51
C LEU A 50 -39.64 -35.51 4.93
N GLU A 51 -39.27 -36.41 5.85
CA GLU A 51 -37.91 -36.56 6.34
C GLU A 51 -36.98 -37.25 5.33
N GLU A 52 -37.51 -38.18 4.53
CA GLU A 52 -36.82 -38.81 3.40
C GLU A 52 -36.51 -37.77 2.31
N GLU A 53 -37.50 -36.96 1.91
CA GLU A 53 -37.31 -35.86 0.97
C GLU A 53 -36.30 -34.83 1.48
N ARG A 54 -36.37 -34.50 2.78
CA ARG A 54 -35.36 -33.65 3.42
C ARG A 54 -33.96 -34.25 3.29
N SER A 55 -33.83 -35.55 3.55
CA SER A 55 -32.55 -36.28 3.50
C SER A 55 -31.97 -36.31 2.09
N ASN A 56 -32.81 -36.43 1.05
CA ASN A 56 -32.41 -36.37 -0.35
C ASN A 56 -31.86 -35.00 -0.78
N LEU A 57 -32.33 -33.92 -0.15
CA LEU A 57 -31.88 -32.56 -0.44
C LEU A 57 -30.58 -32.16 0.29
N ILE A 58 -30.23 -32.81 1.41
CA ILE A 58 -29.02 -32.49 2.20
C ILE A 58 -27.75 -32.54 1.32
N PRO A 59 -27.48 -33.60 0.52
CA PRO A 59 -26.30 -33.64 -0.33
C PRO A 59 -26.22 -32.47 -1.32
N ILE A 60 -27.36 -32.05 -1.87
CA ILE A 60 -27.44 -30.93 -2.83
C ILE A 60 -27.10 -29.62 -2.12
N ILE A 61 -27.64 -29.39 -0.93
CA ILE A 61 -27.34 -28.20 -0.12
C ILE A 61 -25.87 -28.19 0.31
N VAL A 62 -25.31 -29.34 0.70
CA VAL A 62 -23.89 -29.49 1.03
C VAL A 62 -23.02 -29.14 -0.18
N LEU A 63 -23.37 -29.62 -1.38
CA LEU A 63 -22.68 -29.27 -2.62
C LEU A 63 -22.76 -27.77 -2.94
N LEU A 64 -23.93 -27.16 -2.74
CA LEU A 64 -24.12 -25.71 -2.88
C LEU A 64 -23.24 -24.92 -1.90
N LEU A 65 -23.25 -25.30 -0.63
CA LEU A 65 -22.43 -24.65 0.41
C LEU A 65 -20.94 -24.85 0.19
N GLN A 66 -20.50 -26.05 -0.19
CA GLN A 66 -19.10 -26.33 -0.52
C GLN A 66 -18.64 -25.47 -1.71
N LYS A 67 -19.50 -25.29 -2.73
CA LYS A 67 -19.20 -24.43 -3.89
C LYS A 67 -19.12 -22.94 -3.55
N GLU A 68 -19.99 -22.44 -2.68
CA GLU A 68 -19.99 -21.03 -2.25
C GLU A 68 -18.86 -20.73 -1.25
N MET A 69 -18.61 -21.63 -0.28
CA MET A 69 -17.61 -21.42 0.76
C MET A 69 -16.17 -21.69 0.31
N TRP A 70 -15.97 -22.65 -0.60
CA TRP A 70 -14.64 -23.00 -1.15
C TRP A 70 -14.62 -22.85 -2.67
N PRO A 71 -14.53 -21.60 -3.18
CA PRO A 71 -14.46 -21.34 -4.62
C PRO A 71 -13.22 -21.93 -5.29
N GLU A 72 -12.17 -22.26 -4.52
CA GLU A 72 -10.96 -22.91 -5.05
C GLU A 72 -11.23 -24.35 -5.51
N GLY A 73 -12.18 -25.05 -4.87
CA GLY A 73 -12.60 -26.40 -5.27
C GLY A 73 -13.50 -26.44 -6.52
N LYS A 74 -13.89 -25.27 -7.05
CA LYS A 74 -14.68 -25.12 -8.29
C LYS A 74 -13.81 -25.25 -9.54
N GLN A 75 -12.50 -25.04 -9.43
CA GLN A 75 -11.58 -25.05 -10.55
C GLN A 75 -11.47 -26.47 -11.13
N SER A 76 -11.45 -26.57 -12.46
CA SER A 76 -11.33 -27.88 -13.12
C SER A 76 -10.02 -28.55 -12.73
N ILE A 77 -9.98 -29.89 -12.67
CA ILE A 77 -8.73 -30.66 -12.46
C ILE A 77 -7.67 -30.23 -13.47
N THR A 78 -8.06 -29.86 -14.70
CA THR A 78 -7.16 -29.34 -15.74
C THR A 78 -6.57 -27.97 -15.44
N GLU A 79 -7.15 -27.18 -14.53
CA GLU A 79 -6.64 -25.88 -14.08
C GLU A 79 -5.71 -26.03 -12.87
N VAL A 80 -6.08 -26.89 -11.91
CA VAL A 80 -5.34 -27.10 -10.66
C VAL A 80 -4.04 -27.90 -10.87
N THR A 81 -4.00 -28.79 -11.87
CA THR A 81 -2.82 -29.61 -12.18
C THR A 81 -1.76 -28.89 -13.04
N LYS A 82 -2.01 -27.64 -13.43
CA LYS A 82 -1.01 -26.86 -14.17
C LYS A 82 0.17 -26.52 -13.26
N ARG A 83 1.38 -26.55 -13.81
CA ARG A 83 2.56 -26.00 -13.12
C ARG A 83 2.26 -24.56 -12.72
N PRO A 84 2.65 -24.14 -11.50
CA PRO A 84 2.42 -22.77 -11.06
C PRO A 84 3.05 -21.80 -12.05
N LEU A 85 2.34 -20.71 -12.33
CA LEU A 85 2.83 -19.65 -13.20
C LEU A 85 4.18 -19.15 -12.68
N THR A 86 5.15 -18.98 -13.56
CA THR A 86 6.44 -18.37 -13.20
C THR A 86 6.23 -16.98 -12.61
N ALA A 87 7.11 -16.57 -11.69
CA ALA A 87 7.03 -15.27 -11.02
C ALA A 87 6.89 -14.10 -12.01
N ALA A 88 7.54 -14.18 -13.19
CA ALA A 88 7.41 -13.19 -14.26
C ALA A 88 5.99 -13.11 -14.84
N THR A 89 5.32 -14.26 -15.00
CA THR A 89 3.94 -14.33 -15.51
C THR A 89 2.95 -13.87 -14.48
N LEU A 90 3.16 -14.23 -13.20
CA LEU A 90 2.39 -13.69 -12.08
C LEU A 90 2.51 -12.17 -12.02
N PHE A 91 3.73 -11.63 -12.04
CA PHE A 91 3.98 -10.19 -12.05
C PHE A 91 3.29 -9.49 -13.24
N LYS A 92 3.42 -10.04 -14.45
CA LYS A 92 2.75 -9.50 -15.64
C LYS A 92 1.23 -9.46 -15.46
N ASN A 93 0.62 -10.54 -14.98
CA ASN A 93 -0.82 -10.60 -14.73
C ASN A 93 -1.26 -9.61 -13.65
N SER A 94 -0.46 -9.43 -12.59
CA SER A 94 -0.71 -8.45 -11.53
C SER A 94 -0.69 -7.01 -12.06
N ILE A 95 0.28 -6.69 -12.93
CA ILE A 95 0.40 -5.35 -13.54
C ILE A 95 -0.76 -5.07 -14.49
N VAL A 96 -1.16 -6.04 -15.32
CA VAL A 96 -2.32 -5.90 -16.22
C VAL A 96 -3.60 -5.63 -15.43
N ALA A 97 -3.88 -6.44 -14.38
CA ALA A 97 -5.05 -6.23 -13.53
C ALA A 97 -5.03 -4.86 -12.81
N LEU A 98 -3.86 -4.38 -12.42
CA LEU A 98 -3.71 -3.06 -11.81
C LEU A 98 -4.00 -1.93 -12.82
N VAL A 99 -3.52 -2.06 -14.05
CA VAL A 99 -3.79 -1.11 -15.14
C VAL A 99 -5.28 -1.06 -15.47
N ASP A 100 -5.96 -2.20 -15.53
CA ASP A 100 -7.41 -2.28 -15.78
C ASP A 100 -8.22 -1.64 -14.64
N ASN A 101 -7.79 -1.85 -13.39
CA ASN A 101 -8.40 -1.21 -12.22
C ASN A 101 -8.22 0.33 -12.25
N LEU A 102 -7.04 0.80 -12.63
CA LEU A 102 -6.79 2.22 -12.84
C LEU A 102 -7.65 2.79 -13.98
N ALA A 103 -7.75 2.10 -15.11
CA ALA A 103 -8.55 2.55 -16.25
C ALA A 103 -10.06 2.66 -15.92
N SER A 104 -10.61 1.69 -15.18
CA SER A 104 -12.01 1.72 -14.74
C SER A 104 -12.29 2.88 -13.78
N LYS A 105 -11.36 3.17 -12.86
CA LYS A 105 -11.47 4.33 -11.95
C LYS A 105 -11.36 5.66 -12.68
N VAL A 106 -10.49 5.78 -13.68
CA VAL A 106 -10.38 6.99 -14.50
C VAL A 106 -11.69 7.26 -15.24
N SER A 107 -12.35 6.21 -15.75
CA SER A 107 -13.66 6.34 -16.40
C SER A 107 -14.76 6.77 -15.43
N GLN A 108 -14.80 6.22 -14.22
CA GLN A 108 -15.74 6.65 -13.17
C GLN A 108 -15.49 8.10 -12.72
N ILE A 109 -14.22 8.48 -12.54
CA ILE A 109 -13.83 9.85 -12.23
C ILE A 109 -14.27 10.77 -13.36
N PHE A 110 -14.04 10.41 -14.62
CA PHE A 110 -14.48 11.19 -15.77
C PHE A 110 -16.01 11.35 -15.80
N LEU A 111 -16.77 10.28 -15.56
CA LEU A 111 -18.23 10.30 -15.54
C LEU A 111 -18.77 11.13 -14.37
N PHE A 112 -18.16 11.01 -13.20
CA PHE A 112 -18.47 11.84 -12.02
C PHE A 112 -18.13 13.31 -12.26
N TRP A 113 -16.96 13.61 -12.85
CA TRP A 113 -16.55 14.96 -13.23
C TRP A 113 -17.45 15.55 -14.30
N TRP A 114 -17.82 14.77 -15.32
CA TRP A 114 -18.75 15.18 -16.36
C TRP A 114 -20.12 15.46 -15.75
N ARG A 115 -20.67 14.57 -14.92
CA ARG A 115 -21.96 14.74 -14.26
C ARG A 115 -21.97 15.94 -13.31
N ALA A 116 -20.93 16.09 -12.49
CA ALA A 116 -20.75 17.25 -11.62
C ALA A 116 -20.66 18.54 -12.45
N ARG A 117 -19.96 18.51 -13.58
CA ARG A 117 -19.88 19.63 -14.51
C ARG A 117 -21.24 19.95 -15.12
N GLN A 118 -22.01 18.95 -15.57
CA GLN A 118 -23.37 19.13 -16.10
C GLN A 118 -24.31 19.75 -15.06
N LEU A 119 -24.23 19.28 -13.81
CA LEU A 119 -24.98 19.85 -12.70
C LEU A 119 -24.58 21.31 -12.42
N VAL A 120 -23.27 21.60 -12.40
CA VAL A 120 -22.72 22.95 -12.19
C VAL A 120 -23.03 23.89 -13.35
N THR A 121 -23.11 23.40 -14.60
CA THR A 121 -23.47 24.20 -15.77
C THR A 121 -24.96 24.53 -15.82
N ASN A 122 -25.81 23.71 -15.21
CA ASN A 122 -27.26 23.95 -15.13
C ASN A 122 -27.65 24.89 -13.97
N ILE A 123 -26.70 25.26 -13.10
CA ILE A 123 -26.93 26.22 -12.03
C ILE A 123 -26.72 27.65 -12.58
N PRO A 124 -27.71 28.56 -12.44
CA PRO A 124 -27.56 29.94 -12.88
C PRO A 124 -26.39 30.62 -12.13
N PRO A 125 -25.53 31.41 -12.81
CA PRO A 125 -24.34 32.01 -12.20
C PRO A 125 -24.62 32.91 -10.97
N SER A 126 -25.84 33.42 -10.85
CA SER A 126 -26.33 34.19 -9.70
C SER A 126 -26.34 33.40 -8.39
N GLU A 127 -26.58 32.08 -8.47
CA GLU A 127 -26.70 31.20 -7.30
C GLU A 127 -25.38 30.49 -6.95
N MET A 128 -24.39 30.53 -7.85
CA MET A 128 -23.10 29.88 -7.67
C MET A 128 -22.32 30.36 -6.43
N GLY A 129 -22.47 31.64 -6.06
CA GLY A 129 -21.87 32.19 -4.84
C GLY A 129 -22.47 31.57 -3.59
N GLN A 130 -23.79 31.36 -3.59
CA GLN A 130 -24.48 30.66 -2.52
C GLN A 130 -24.10 29.18 -2.47
N ILE A 131 -24.04 28.49 -3.61
CA ILE A 131 -23.68 27.07 -3.65
C ILE A 131 -22.25 26.85 -3.18
N LYS A 132 -21.30 27.73 -3.52
CA LYS A 132 -19.93 27.66 -2.99
C LYS A 132 -19.87 27.88 -1.48
N ALA A 133 -20.63 28.82 -0.95
CA ALA A 133 -20.74 29.02 0.50
C ALA A 133 -21.35 27.79 1.18
N LYS A 134 -22.36 27.18 0.55
CA LYS A 134 -23.00 25.93 1.00
C LYS A 134 -22.05 24.72 0.97
N VAL A 135 -21.23 24.58 -0.07
CA VAL A 135 -20.22 23.51 -0.18
C VAL A 135 -19.09 23.72 0.84
N ALA A 136 -18.62 24.95 1.02
CA ALA A 136 -17.62 25.27 2.05
C ALA A 136 -18.18 25.05 3.47
N ALA A 137 -19.44 25.42 3.70
CA ALA A 137 -20.13 25.14 4.96
C ALA A 137 -20.32 23.63 5.17
N PHE A 138 -20.68 22.87 4.12
CA PHE A 138 -20.78 21.42 4.18
C PHE A 138 -19.46 20.79 4.60
N ASP A 139 -18.34 21.23 4.03
CA ASP A 139 -17.00 20.71 4.33
C ASP A 139 -16.59 20.98 5.80
N VAL A 140 -16.94 22.15 6.32
CA VAL A 140 -16.66 22.52 7.71
C VAL A 140 -17.62 21.85 8.72
N LEU A 141 -18.87 21.61 8.32
CA LEU A 141 -19.94 21.14 9.22
C LEU A 141 -20.23 19.64 9.11
N GLN A 142 -19.51 18.88 8.29
CA GLN A 142 -19.75 17.46 7.98
C GLN A 142 -20.28 16.66 9.19
N GLY A 143 -21.54 16.22 9.09
CA GLY A 143 -22.20 15.37 10.09
C GLY A 143 -22.60 16.04 11.42
N ARG A 144 -22.21 17.30 11.67
CA ARG A 144 -22.46 18.00 12.95
C ARG A 144 -23.85 18.65 13.07
N ARG A 145 -24.58 18.80 11.95
CA ARG A 145 -25.97 19.27 11.92
C ARG A 145 -26.81 18.45 10.94
N LYS A 146 -28.02 18.06 11.38
CA LYS A 146 -28.95 17.26 10.56
C LYS A 146 -29.53 18.04 9.37
N ASN A 147 -29.89 19.31 9.57
CA ASN A 147 -30.45 20.19 8.54
C ASN A 147 -29.67 21.53 8.48
N TRP A 148 -29.10 21.87 7.32
CA TRP A 148 -28.24 23.06 7.14
C TRP A 148 -28.76 24.05 6.08
N GLY A 149 -30.02 23.94 5.67
CA GLY A 149 -30.65 24.92 4.77
C GLY A 149 -30.15 24.88 3.32
N CYS A 150 -29.67 23.71 2.86
CA CYS A 150 -29.21 23.49 1.48
C CYS A 150 -30.25 23.89 0.42
N CYS A 151 -31.54 23.82 0.75
CA CYS A 151 -32.65 24.14 -0.15
C CYS A 151 -33.15 25.61 -0.06
N GLN A 152 -32.62 26.46 0.84
CA GLN A 152 -33.11 27.85 1.01
C GLN A 152 -32.21 28.87 0.32
N ASN A 153 -32.78 29.92 -0.31
CA ASN A 153 -32.04 30.97 -1.03
C ASN A 153 -31.55 32.10 -0.10
N TRP A 154 -30.28 32.50 -0.23
CA TRP A 154 -29.63 33.55 0.58
C TRP A 154 -29.69 34.88 -0.19
N ARG A 155 -30.38 35.90 0.35
CA ARG A 155 -30.45 37.25 -0.26
C ARG A 155 -30.03 38.33 0.74
N GLN A 156 -28.95 39.08 0.49
CA GLN A 156 -28.68 40.36 1.20
C GLN A 156 -27.97 41.39 0.28
N ASN A 157 -28.77 42.36 -0.20
CA ASN A 157 -28.51 43.65 -0.91
C ASN A 157 -27.51 43.68 -2.09
N TYR A 158 -28.05 43.67 -3.32
CA TYR A 158 -27.37 43.24 -4.56
C TYR A 158 -26.35 44.20 -5.22
N LEU A 159 -26.21 45.48 -4.81
CA LEU A 159 -25.40 46.46 -5.57
C LEU A 159 -23.90 46.53 -5.21
N VAL A 160 -23.46 46.09 -4.01
CA VAL A 160 -22.03 46.14 -3.59
C VAL A 160 -21.26 44.86 -3.97
N SER A 161 -21.98 43.76 -4.22
CA SER A 161 -21.45 42.41 -4.49
C SER A 161 -20.67 42.31 -5.81
N VAL A 162 -21.14 42.98 -6.86
CA VAL A 162 -20.64 42.78 -8.23
C VAL A 162 -19.20 43.30 -8.40
N TRP A 163 -18.88 44.47 -7.82
CA TRP A 163 -17.53 45.06 -7.89
C TRP A 163 -16.49 44.26 -7.11
N ARG A 164 -16.85 43.75 -5.92
CA ARG A 164 -15.96 42.87 -5.14
C ARG A 164 -15.70 41.55 -5.85
N GLY A 165 -16.72 40.98 -6.50
CA GLY A 165 -16.59 39.75 -7.29
C GLY A 165 -15.74 39.94 -8.56
N ALA A 166 -15.90 41.05 -9.27
CA ALA A 166 -15.07 41.38 -10.43
C ALA A 166 -13.59 41.57 -10.05
N LEU A 167 -13.32 42.29 -8.95
CA LEU A 167 -11.99 42.47 -8.40
C LEU A 167 -11.37 41.13 -7.95
N ALA A 168 -12.14 40.27 -7.29
CA ALA A 168 -11.70 38.93 -6.89
C ALA A 168 -11.35 38.06 -8.10
N ARG A 169 -12.19 38.04 -9.15
CA ARG A 169 -11.90 37.32 -10.41
C ARG A 169 -10.66 37.85 -11.12
N LYS A 170 -10.46 39.18 -11.12
CA LYS A 170 -9.24 39.81 -11.63
C LYS A 170 -8.02 39.32 -10.84
N ARG A 171 -8.03 39.39 -9.50
CA ARG A 171 -6.96 38.90 -8.62
C ARG A 171 -6.67 37.40 -8.80
N CYS A 172 -7.70 36.55 -8.89
CA CYS A 172 -7.51 35.12 -9.12
C CYS A 172 -6.90 34.81 -10.49
N ARG A 173 -7.26 35.55 -11.54
CA ARG A 173 -6.62 35.41 -12.87
C ARG A 173 -5.14 35.77 -12.82
N TYR A 174 -4.79 36.87 -12.15
CA TYR A 174 -3.38 37.24 -11.93
C TYR A 174 -2.62 36.17 -11.13
N LEU A 175 -3.17 35.70 -10.01
CA LEU A 175 -2.53 34.66 -9.20
C LEU A 175 -2.34 33.36 -10.00
N ARG A 176 -3.33 32.92 -10.77
CA ARG A 176 -3.20 31.72 -11.61
C ARG A 176 -2.14 31.88 -12.69
N ALA A 177 -2.05 33.05 -13.31
CA ALA A 177 -0.99 33.36 -14.28
C ALA A 177 0.39 33.31 -13.60
N ILE A 178 0.54 33.93 -12.43
CA ILE A 178 1.77 33.91 -11.62
C ILE A 178 2.19 32.47 -11.30
N TYR A 179 1.29 31.66 -10.75
CA TYR A 179 1.61 30.26 -10.41
C TYR A 179 1.94 29.41 -11.64
N THR A 180 1.30 29.70 -12.79
CA THR A 180 1.62 29.03 -14.05
C THR A 180 3.03 29.38 -14.51
N ILE A 181 3.39 30.67 -14.51
CA ILE A 181 4.73 31.15 -14.85
C ILE A 181 5.77 30.56 -13.88
N MET A 182 5.50 30.57 -12.57
CA MET A 182 6.38 29.98 -11.57
C MET A 182 6.60 28.49 -11.79
N ALA A 183 5.56 27.73 -12.16
CA ALA A 183 5.68 26.30 -12.45
C ALA A 183 6.54 26.03 -13.70
N TYR A 184 6.37 26.83 -14.76
CA TYR A 184 7.23 26.76 -15.94
C TYR A 184 8.66 27.13 -15.62
N TYR A 185 8.88 28.22 -14.87
CA TYR A 185 10.21 28.65 -14.46
C TYR A 185 10.93 27.60 -13.60
N LYS A 186 10.22 26.96 -12.65
CA LYS A 186 10.77 25.85 -11.85
C LYS A 186 11.22 24.69 -12.74
N ARG A 187 10.38 24.24 -13.68
CA ARG A 187 10.73 23.17 -14.63
C ARG A 187 11.91 23.55 -15.53
N HIS A 188 11.92 24.78 -16.01
CA HIS A 188 13.03 25.31 -16.79
C HIS A 188 14.33 25.31 -15.99
N LYS A 189 14.33 25.79 -14.74
CA LYS A 189 15.51 25.87 -13.89
C LYS A 189 16.11 24.49 -13.62
N VAL A 190 15.27 23.49 -13.36
CA VAL A 190 15.71 22.08 -13.21
C VAL A 190 16.28 21.54 -14.52
N LYS A 191 15.55 21.70 -15.64
CA LYS A 191 16.00 21.21 -16.94
C LYS A 191 17.33 21.84 -17.37
N SER A 192 17.46 23.15 -17.20
CA SER A 192 18.69 23.89 -17.53
C SER A 192 19.88 23.38 -16.73
N HIS A 193 19.72 23.22 -15.41
CA HIS A 193 20.79 22.71 -14.55
C HIS A 193 21.19 21.27 -14.90
N LEU A 194 20.22 20.40 -15.21
CA LEU A 194 20.51 19.03 -15.65
C LEU A 194 21.19 18.99 -17.03
N LEU A 195 20.78 19.83 -17.98
CA LEU A 195 21.44 19.92 -19.28
C LEU A 195 22.89 20.43 -19.14
N GLU A 196 23.12 21.41 -18.27
CA GLU A 196 24.44 21.94 -17.97
C GLU A 196 25.34 20.88 -17.30
N LEU A 197 24.79 20.09 -16.37
CA LEU A 197 25.47 18.92 -15.82
C LEU A 197 25.81 17.89 -16.91
N LEU A 198 24.85 17.52 -17.76
CA LEU A 198 25.09 16.57 -18.84
C LEU A 198 26.16 17.07 -19.81
N GLN A 199 26.18 18.36 -20.11
CA GLN A 199 27.20 18.98 -20.95
C GLN A 199 28.58 18.96 -20.30
N ARG A 200 28.72 19.36 -19.02
CA ARG A 200 30.01 19.32 -18.32
C ARG A 200 30.55 17.89 -18.13
N PHE A 201 29.65 16.92 -17.97
CA PHE A 201 30.01 15.51 -17.80
C PHE A 201 30.07 14.74 -19.14
N GLN A 202 29.91 15.44 -20.27
CA GLN A 202 30.04 14.84 -21.59
C GLN A 202 31.51 14.50 -21.85
N GLY A 203 31.81 13.21 -22.07
CA GLY A 203 33.19 12.77 -22.32
C GLY A 203 34.02 12.46 -21.07
N VAL A 204 33.42 12.49 -19.88
CA VAL A 204 34.10 12.10 -18.62
C VAL A 204 34.69 10.69 -18.68
N ARG A 205 34.05 9.78 -19.42
CA ARG A 205 34.53 8.40 -19.61
C ARG A 205 35.84 8.30 -20.39
N SER A 206 36.19 9.32 -21.17
CA SER A 206 37.42 9.38 -21.97
C SER A 206 38.55 10.16 -21.29
N MET A 207 38.30 10.76 -20.11
CA MET A 207 39.32 11.52 -19.37
C MET A 207 40.13 10.59 -18.45
N ALA A 208 41.44 10.82 -18.33
CA ALA A 208 42.35 10.00 -17.51
C ALA A 208 42.06 10.06 -16.00
N ASP A 209 41.49 11.17 -15.53
CA ASP A 209 41.08 11.40 -14.14
C ASP A 209 39.61 11.04 -13.88
N TYR A 210 38.93 10.49 -14.90
CA TYR A 210 37.51 10.16 -14.91
C TYR A 210 36.61 11.30 -14.41
N GLY A 211 36.96 12.56 -14.73
CA GLY A 211 36.11 13.72 -14.43
C GLY A 211 36.18 14.22 -12.98
N LYS A 212 37.27 13.93 -12.25
CA LYS A 212 37.55 14.53 -10.94
C LYS A 212 37.89 16.01 -11.02
N SER A 213 38.52 16.44 -12.12
CA SER A 213 38.79 17.85 -12.42
C SER A 213 37.58 18.63 -12.93
N VAL A 214 36.44 17.96 -13.18
CA VAL A 214 35.24 18.62 -13.69
C VAL A 214 34.55 19.39 -12.57
N GLU A 215 34.52 20.71 -12.72
CA GLU A 215 33.84 21.60 -11.79
C GLU A 215 32.32 21.45 -11.87
N TRP A 216 31.69 21.30 -10.71
CA TRP A 216 30.24 21.18 -10.61
C TRP A 216 29.59 22.56 -10.68
N PRO A 217 28.50 22.74 -11.47
CA PRO A 217 27.71 23.97 -11.44
C PRO A 217 27.21 24.28 -10.03
N GLU A 218 26.97 25.55 -9.72
CA GLU A 218 26.26 25.92 -8.51
C GLU A 218 24.78 25.49 -8.61
N PRO A 219 24.26 24.72 -7.63
CA PRO A 219 22.88 24.28 -7.66
C PRO A 219 21.96 25.45 -7.30
N PRO A 220 20.80 25.56 -7.97
CA PRO A 220 19.65 26.25 -7.39
C PRO A 220 19.38 25.70 -5.98
N GLU A 221 19.02 26.56 -5.03
CA GLU A 221 18.83 26.18 -3.61
C GLU A 221 17.92 24.95 -3.42
N VAL A 222 16.85 24.84 -4.21
CA VAL A 222 15.90 23.69 -4.19
C VAL A 222 16.57 22.36 -4.61
N LEU A 223 17.65 22.42 -5.38
CA LEU A 223 18.41 21.28 -5.89
C LEU A 223 19.70 21.00 -5.11
N ALA A 224 20.03 21.77 -4.08
CA ALA A 224 21.27 21.60 -3.32
C ALA A 224 21.41 20.17 -2.77
N GLN A 225 20.35 19.64 -2.14
CA GLN A 225 20.33 18.28 -1.60
C GLN A 225 20.47 17.20 -2.70
N PHE A 226 19.88 17.44 -3.88
CA PHE A 226 20.01 16.54 -5.02
C PHE A 226 21.44 16.54 -5.57
N GLN A 227 22.08 17.71 -5.65
CA GLN A 227 23.47 17.84 -6.09
C GLN A 227 24.44 17.17 -5.11
N GLU A 228 24.25 17.32 -3.80
CA GLU A 228 25.05 16.61 -2.79
C GLU A 228 24.93 15.09 -2.94
N SER A 229 23.71 14.59 -3.09
CA SER A 229 23.45 13.16 -3.30
C SER A 229 24.11 12.65 -4.58
N SER A 230 24.05 13.43 -5.66
CA SER A 230 24.66 13.09 -6.95
C SER A 230 26.20 13.09 -6.88
N LYS A 231 26.80 14.03 -6.14
CA LYS A 231 28.24 14.06 -5.86
C LYS A 231 28.69 12.82 -5.11
N LEU A 232 27.96 12.41 -4.07
CA LEU A 232 28.27 11.20 -3.30
C LEU A 232 28.23 9.95 -4.18
N ILE A 233 27.23 9.83 -5.06
CA ILE A 233 27.12 8.71 -6.01
C ILE A 233 28.29 8.72 -7.01
N PHE A 234 28.65 9.90 -7.53
CA PHE A 234 29.78 10.06 -8.45
C PHE A 234 31.11 9.66 -7.79
N CYS A 235 31.39 10.15 -6.57
CA CYS A 235 32.57 9.77 -5.80
C CYS A 235 32.61 8.27 -5.47
N ARG A 236 31.45 7.65 -5.20
CA ARG A 236 31.36 6.21 -4.90
C ARG A 236 31.66 5.33 -6.11
N ASN A 237 31.20 5.74 -7.30
CA ASN A 237 31.30 4.93 -8.51
C ASN A 237 32.59 5.18 -9.31
N ASN A 238 33.45 6.10 -8.85
CA ASN A 238 34.66 6.52 -9.54
C ASN A 238 35.84 6.67 -8.57
N PRO A 239 36.32 5.56 -7.99
CA PRO A 239 37.39 5.59 -7.00
C PRO A 239 38.72 6.06 -7.63
N PRO A 240 39.60 6.73 -6.88
CA PRO A 240 40.97 6.98 -7.33
C PRO A 240 41.70 5.70 -7.74
N PRO A 241 42.75 5.80 -8.59
CA PRO A 241 43.66 4.69 -8.79
C PRO A 241 44.12 4.18 -7.41
N LEU A 242 44.12 2.86 -7.27
CA LEU A 242 44.23 2.07 -6.02
C LEU A 242 45.31 2.49 -5.00
N LEU A 243 46.19 3.43 -5.32
CA LEU A 243 47.23 3.93 -4.42
C LEU A 243 46.74 4.90 -3.33
N SER A 244 45.60 5.60 -3.51
CA SER A 244 45.09 6.55 -2.49
C SER A 244 44.00 5.96 -1.58
N LEU A 245 43.71 4.66 -1.70
CA LEU A 245 42.74 3.91 -0.90
C LEU A 245 43.40 2.87 0.03
N LEU A 246 44.71 2.94 0.23
CA LEU A 246 45.21 2.48 1.53
C LEU A 246 44.55 3.39 2.58
N PRO A 247 43.81 2.84 3.56
CA PRO A 247 43.23 3.65 4.61
C PRO A 247 44.37 4.47 5.20
N GLN A 248 44.27 5.80 5.19
CA GLN A 248 45.11 6.59 6.08
C GLN A 248 44.82 6.04 7.48
N ALA A 249 45.84 5.48 8.12
CA ALA A 249 45.73 4.75 9.38
C ALA A 249 45.24 5.61 10.56
N GLU A 250 44.85 6.87 10.30
CA GLU A 250 44.62 7.91 11.29
C GLU A 250 43.13 8.05 11.69
N GLU A 251 42.16 7.62 10.88
CA GLU A 251 40.72 7.84 11.19
C GLU A 251 40.17 6.97 12.34
N ASN A 252 40.88 5.91 12.79
CA ASN A 252 40.37 4.95 13.79
C ASN A 252 41.23 4.80 15.06
N SER A 253 42.17 5.70 15.34
CA SER A 253 43.15 5.56 16.43
C SER A 253 42.53 5.31 17.83
N ALA A 254 41.51 6.07 18.22
CA ALA A 254 40.99 6.04 19.60
C ALA A 254 40.18 4.77 19.96
N LEU A 255 39.43 4.22 19.00
CA LEU A 255 38.60 3.01 19.22
C LEU A 255 39.35 1.72 18.84
N ALA A 256 40.37 1.80 17.99
CA ALA A 256 41.19 0.65 17.60
C ALA A 256 41.88 -0.01 18.80
N ALA A 257 42.45 0.78 19.74
CA ALA A 257 43.09 0.24 20.93
C ALA A 257 42.11 -0.56 21.81
N GLN A 258 40.88 -0.08 21.97
CA GLN A 258 39.83 -0.78 22.73
C GLN A 258 39.37 -2.06 22.01
N PHE A 259 39.23 -1.99 20.69
CA PHE A 259 38.89 -3.14 19.87
C PHE A 259 39.96 -4.23 19.94
N LEU A 260 41.24 -3.89 19.77
CA LEU A 260 42.35 -4.83 19.83
C LEU A 260 42.46 -5.52 21.21
N LYS A 261 42.29 -4.77 22.30
CA LYS A 261 42.23 -5.32 23.67
C LYS A 261 41.09 -6.33 23.85
N GLN A 262 39.92 -6.03 23.30
CA GLN A 262 38.77 -6.91 23.39
C GLN A 262 38.97 -8.16 22.52
N VAL A 263 39.57 -8.02 21.33
CA VAL A 263 39.89 -9.13 20.42
C VAL A 263 40.93 -10.06 21.02
N SER A 264 42.00 -9.55 21.65
CA SER A 264 43.00 -10.40 22.32
C SER A 264 42.37 -11.21 23.45
N THR A 265 41.54 -10.56 24.28
CA THR A 265 40.78 -11.22 25.35
C THR A 265 39.84 -12.31 24.80
N LEU A 266 39.25 -12.09 23.62
CA LEU A 266 38.39 -13.09 22.99
C LEU A 266 39.20 -14.25 22.38
N LYS A 267 40.38 -13.96 21.83
CA LYS A 267 41.28 -14.97 21.28
C LYS A 267 41.77 -15.94 22.35
N GLU A 268 42.09 -15.43 23.53
CA GLU A 268 42.46 -16.25 24.70
C GLU A 268 41.32 -17.15 25.18
N LYS A 269 40.07 -16.68 25.11
CA LYS A 269 38.91 -17.43 25.63
C LYS A 269 38.36 -18.49 24.66
N MET A 270 38.47 -18.24 23.36
CA MET A 270 37.72 -18.99 22.34
C MET A 270 38.63 -19.66 21.30
N HIS A 271 39.95 -19.45 21.36
CA HIS A 271 40.96 -20.10 20.52
C HIS A 271 40.64 -20.15 19.01
N PHE A 272 40.16 -19.03 18.44
CA PHE A 272 39.98 -18.92 16.98
C PHE A 272 41.33 -18.64 16.28
N SER A 273 41.51 -19.21 15.08
CA SER A 273 42.81 -19.14 14.37
C SER A 273 43.05 -17.78 13.70
N SER A 274 42.00 -17.21 13.10
CA SER A 274 42.08 -16.00 12.29
C SER A 274 40.78 -15.20 12.32
N ILE A 275 40.91 -13.89 12.10
CA ILE A 275 39.79 -12.97 11.96
C ILE A 275 39.58 -12.77 10.45
N LEU A 276 38.42 -13.18 9.95
CA LEU A 276 38.10 -13.10 8.53
C LEU A 276 37.61 -11.69 8.16
N PHE A 277 36.81 -11.09 9.04
CA PHE A 277 36.18 -9.81 8.74
C PHE A 277 35.78 -9.05 10.01
N SER A 278 35.96 -7.73 9.99
CA SER A 278 35.44 -6.83 11.03
C SER A 278 34.85 -5.57 10.40
N CYS A 279 33.69 -5.13 10.88
CA CYS A 279 33.09 -3.87 10.42
C CYS A 279 32.12 -3.27 11.44
N HIS A 280 31.83 -1.98 11.29
CA HIS A 280 30.74 -1.32 11.99
C HIS A 280 29.44 -1.44 11.19
N VAL A 281 28.33 -1.74 11.88
CA VAL A 281 26.99 -1.92 11.31
C VAL A 281 25.92 -1.25 12.14
N ARG A 282 24.85 -0.78 11.47
CA ARG A 282 23.66 -0.26 12.15
C ARG A 282 22.61 -1.35 12.27
N LYS A 283 22.36 -1.82 13.49
CA LYS A 283 21.27 -2.76 13.79
C LYS A 283 19.94 -2.03 13.93
N ILE A 284 18.92 -2.52 13.23
CA ILE A 284 17.52 -2.11 13.38
C ILE A 284 16.79 -3.16 14.24
N ASN A 285 16.02 -2.71 15.24
CA ASN A 285 15.18 -3.58 16.08
C ASN A 285 13.76 -3.73 15.49
N ARG A 286 12.95 -4.67 16.03
CA ARG A 286 11.53 -4.88 15.63
C ARG A 286 10.69 -3.59 15.71
N CYS A 287 11.01 -2.67 16.61
CA CYS A 287 10.37 -1.36 16.75
C CYS A 287 11.04 -0.25 15.89
N ASN A 288 11.77 -0.60 14.83
CA ASN A 288 12.51 0.29 13.93
C ASN A 288 13.56 1.23 14.58
N LYS A 289 13.96 0.96 15.82
CA LYS A 289 15.02 1.71 16.51
C LYS A 289 16.40 1.31 15.98
N ARG A 290 17.19 2.30 15.53
CA ARG A 290 18.55 2.13 15.00
C ARG A 290 19.58 2.17 16.13
N THR A 291 20.50 1.22 16.16
CA THR A 291 21.60 1.17 17.13
C THR A 291 22.90 0.79 16.46
N ASP A 292 23.99 1.46 16.81
CA ASP A 292 25.32 1.16 16.28
C ASP A 292 25.91 -0.10 16.95
N ARG A 293 26.52 -0.96 16.15
CA ARG A 293 27.08 -2.27 16.54
C ARG A 293 28.33 -2.54 15.70
N ALA A 294 29.19 -3.43 16.17
CA ALA A 294 30.27 -3.97 15.35
C ALA A 294 30.06 -5.47 15.15
N LEU A 295 30.42 -5.95 13.96
CA LEU A 295 30.48 -7.36 13.62
C LEU A 295 31.93 -7.79 13.58
N LEU A 296 32.21 -8.95 14.14
CA LEU A 296 33.49 -9.64 14.07
C LEU A 296 33.21 -11.07 13.63
N ILE A 297 33.82 -11.48 12.52
CA ILE A 297 33.65 -12.81 11.93
C ILE A 297 35.00 -13.53 12.04
N THR A 298 34.99 -14.65 12.72
CA THR A 298 36.14 -15.57 12.79
C THR A 298 35.84 -16.83 11.98
N ASP A 299 36.81 -17.72 11.90
CA ASP A 299 36.70 -19.07 11.33
C ASP A 299 35.56 -19.92 11.93
N GLN A 300 35.23 -19.72 13.21
CA GLN A 300 34.26 -20.56 13.93
C GLN A 300 32.96 -19.82 14.30
N HIS A 301 33.02 -18.51 14.53
CA HIS A 301 31.92 -17.77 15.16
C HIS A 301 31.72 -16.37 14.55
N LEU A 302 30.46 -15.92 14.56
CA LEU A 302 30.05 -14.55 14.31
C LEU A 302 29.71 -13.86 15.63
N TYR A 303 30.46 -12.80 15.95
CA TYR A 303 30.29 -12.01 17.16
C TYR A 303 29.64 -10.67 16.85
N LYS A 304 28.69 -10.30 17.70
CA LYS A 304 28.08 -8.98 17.73
C LYS A 304 28.58 -8.20 18.93
N LEU A 305 29.28 -7.10 18.66
CA LEU A 305 29.95 -6.25 19.65
C LEU A 305 29.21 -4.91 19.81
N ASP A 306 29.42 -4.25 20.95
CA ASP A 306 28.89 -2.92 21.25
C ASP A 306 30.02 -1.89 21.35
N PRO A 307 30.25 -1.05 20.32
CA PRO A 307 31.34 -0.07 20.31
C PRO A 307 31.28 0.90 21.49
N ARG A 308 30.08 1.30 21.94
CA ARG A 308 29.89 2.23 23.08
C ARG A 308 30.24 1.61 24.43
N LYS A 309 30.35 0.28 24.49
CA LYS A 309 30.70 -0.47 25.72
C LYS A 309 32.02 -1.21 25.53
N GLN A 310 33.03 -0.53 25.00
CA GLN A 310 34.37 -1.08 24.78
C GLN A 310 34.34 -2.43 24.02
N TYR A 311 33.52 -2.50 22.97
CA TYR A 311 33.34 -3.69 22.15
C TYR A 311 32.90 -4.96 22.90
N ARG A 312 32.23 -4.84 24.05
CA ARG A 312 31.68 -5.99 24.79
C ARG A 312 30.80 -6.87 23.89
N VAL A 313 31.05 -8.18 23.93
CA VAL A 313 30.25 -9.18 23.20
C VAL A 313 28.82 -9.20 23.72
N LYS A 314 27.85 -9.00 22.82
CA LYS A 314 26.42 -9.07 23.11
C LYS A 314 25.77 -10.37 22.66
N LYS A 315 26.27 -10.96 21.57
CA LYS A 315 25.79 -12.23 21.04
C LYS A 315 26.91 -12.92 20.29
N THR A 316 27.00 -14.22 20.48
CA THR A 316 27.88 -15.13 19.75
C THR A 316 26.99 -16.11 18.98
N ILE A 317 27.31 -16.34 17.71
CA ILE A 317 26.59 -17.27 16.84
C ILE A 317 27.64 -18.19 16.23
N ALA A 318 27.51 -19.50 16.41
CA ALA A 318 28.41 -20.46 15.79
C ALA A 318 28.08 -20.59 14.31
N LEU A 319 29.09 -20.53 13.44
CA LEU A 319 28.85 -20.58 11.99
C LEU A 319 28.18 -21.89 11.57
N GLY A 320 28.46 -23.01 12.27
CA GLY A 320 27.81 -24.31 12.03
C GLY A 320 26.30 -24.36 12.33
N THR A 321 25.74 -23.40 13.07
CA THR A 321 24.28 -23.32 13.34
C THR A 321 23.55 -22.29 12.49
N THR A 322 24.27 -21.57 11.62
CA THR A 322 23.70 -20.46 10.84
C THR A 322 23.38 -20.95 9.44
N CYS A 323 22.11 -21.26 9.16
CA CYS A 323 21.75 -21.87 7.88
C CYS A 323 21.74 -20.88 6.71
N TYR A 324 21.30 -19.61 6.88
CA TYR A 324 21.17 -18.65 5.78
C TYR A 324 21.26 -17.18 6.25
N LEU A 325 21.82 -16.31 5.40
CA LEU A 325 21.72 -14.85 5.49
C LEU A 325 20.80 -14.35 4.37
N TYR A 326 19.74 -13.63 4.71
CA TYR A 326 18.84 -13.00 3.73
C TYR A 326 19.23 -11.54 3.54
N MET A 327 19.54 -11.17 2.30
CA MET A 327 19.75 -9.80 1.86
C MET A 327 18.63 -9.41 0.90
N SER A 328 17.96 -8.29 1.16
CA SER A 328 17.02 -7.72 0.20
C SER A 328 17.81 -7.01 -0.90
N ILE A 329 17.49 -7.28 -2.17
CA ILE A 329 18.15 -6.68 -3.34
C ILE A 329 17.48 -5.35 -3.74
N GLU A 330 16.39 -4.97 -3.08
CA GLU A 330 15.70 -3.70 -3.33
C GLU A 330 16.19 -2.60 -2.38
N GLY A 331 16.79 -1.55 -2.95
CA GLY A 331 17.20 -0.31 -2.30
C GLY A 331 16.87 0.89 -3.15
#